data_AF-A0A3D0IBA7-F1
#
_entry.id   AF-A0A3D0IBA7-F1
#
_cell.length_a   1.000
_cell.length_b   1.000
_cell.length_c   1.000
_cell.angle_alpha   90.00
_cell.angle_beta   90.00
_cell.angle_gamma   90.00
#
_symmetry.space_group_name_H-M   'P 1'
#
loop_
_entity.id
_entity.type
_entity.pdbx_description
1 polymer ?
#
loop_
_entity_poly.entity_id
_entity_poly.type
_entity_poly.pdbx_seq_one_letter_code
_entity_poly.pdbx_strand_id
1 'polypeptide(L)'
;MGRGPGQRQKPEQPEARLPRSVGEPQQTPHPALRLLNVGYGNLVLSSRVIAVVAPQSLPMRRLREEASNRGKLVDATQGRRTRSILVTDSDHVILSALNPETIAARLVTEGSEGSGAPE
;
A
#
# COMPACT_ATOMS: atom_id res chain seq x y z
N MET A 1 -74.30 24.72 25.90
CA MET A 1 -73.04 24.48 26.64
C MET A 1 -72.61 23.04 26.39
N GLY A 2 -71.44 22.83 25.77
CA GLY A 2 -70.71 21.55 25.85
C GLY A 2 -70.27 20.89 24.54
N ARG A 3 -68.99 21.15 24.17
CA ARG A 3 -68.00 20.25 23.50
C ARG A 3 -68.38 19.79 22.07
N GLY A 4 -67.80 20.27 20.97
CA GLY A 4 -66.39 20.38 20.61
C GLY A 4 -66.09 19.32 19.52
N PRO A 5 -66.03 19.66 18.22
CA PRO A 5 -65.86 18.67 17.16
C PRO A 5 -64.42 18.17 17.07
N GLY A 6 -64.28 16.86 16.92
CA GLY A 6 -63.03 16.11 16.96
C GLY A 6 -62.01 16.56 15.91
N GLN A 7 -60.77 16.74 16.38
CA GLN A 7 -59.61 16.90 15.52
C GLN A 7 -59.31 15.55 14.85
N ARG A 8 -59.62 15.42 13.56
CA ARG A 8 -59.02 14.40 12.70
C ARG A 8 -57.81 15.02 12.01
N GLN A 9 -56.65 14.44 12.30
CA GLN A 9 -55.32 14.90 11.91
C GLN A 9 -55.20 14.97 10.38
N LYS A 10 -54.51 16.01 9.89
CA LYS A 10 -54.10 16.12 8.49
C LYS A 10 -53.12 14.98 8.17
N PRO A 11 -53.23 14.30 7.02
CA PRO A 11 -52.20 13.36 6.60
C PRO A 11 -50.91 14.12 6.30
N GLU A 12 -49.81 13.72 6.97
CA GLU A 12 -48.46 14.16 6.64
C GLU A 12 -48.13 13.70 5.21
N GLN A 13 -47.83 14.66 4.35
CA GLN A 13 -47.39 14.38 2.99
C GLN A 13 -45.97 13.79 3.06
N PRO A 14 -45.66 12.69 2.36
CA PRO A 14 -44.27 12.26 2.24
C PRO A 14 -43.53 13.27 1.34
N GLU A 15 -42.57 13.99 1.91
CA GLU A 15 -41.67 14.88 1.18
C GLU A 15 -40.98 14.09 0.06
N ALA A 16 -41.27 14.45 -1.19
CA ALA A 16 -40.62 13.90 -2.35
C ALA A 16 -39.12 14.22 -2.28
N ARG A 17 -38.32 13.20 -1.95
CA ARG A 17 -36.86 13.29 -1.89
C ARG A 17 -36.34 13.59 -3.29
N LEU A 18 -35.78 14.78 -3.47
CA LEU A 18 -35.12 15.21 -4.71
C LEU A 18 -34.10 14.14 -5.17
N PRO A 19 -34.00 13.84 -6.48
CA PRO A 19 -32.92 12.99 -6.98
C PRO A 19 -31.58 13.68 -6.71
N ARG A 20 -30.68 12.98 -6.02
CA ARG A 20 -29.32 13.45 -5.76
C ARG A 20 -28.63 13.73 -7.10
N SER A 21 -28.13 14.95 -7.22
CA SER A 21 -27.47 15.50 -8.40
C SER A 21 -26.20 14.76 -8.76
N VAL A 22 -26.07 14.48 -10.06
CA VAL A 22 -24.87 14.63 -10.90
C VAL A 22 -23.56 14.01 -10.39
N GLY A 23 -23.15 12.96 -11.12
CA GLY A 23 -21.80 12.40 -11.22
C GLY A 23 -20.71 13.09 -10.40
N GLU A 24 -20.37 12.47 -9.28
CA GLU A 24 -19.08 12.69 -8.65
C GLU A 24 -18.00 12.41 -9.70
N PRO A 25 -17.02 13.31 -9.88
CA PRO A 25 -15.86 12.97 -10.70
C PRO A 25 -15.22 11.75 -10.03
N GLN A 26 -15.26 10.61 -10.71
CA GLN A 26 -14.48 9.44 -10.34
C GLN A 26 -13.03 9.91 -10.35
N GLN A 27 -12.49 10.21 -9.17
CA GLN A 27 -11.07 10.42 -8.97
C GLN A 27 -10.42 9.10 -9.34
N THR A 28 -9.96 8.98 -10.58
CA THR A 28 -9.10 7.88 -10.98
C THR A 28 -7.93 7.88 -10.01
N PRO A 29 -7.69 6.82 -9.23
CA PRO A 29 -6.54 6.79 -8.35
C PRO A 29 -5.31 6.94 -9.24
N HIS A 30 -4.62 8.08 -9.15
CA HIS A 30 -3.24 8.15 -9.59
C HIS A 30 -2.49 7.07 -8.80
N PRO A 31 -1.59 6.29 -9.44
CA PRO A 31 -0.82 5.31 -8.70
C PRO A 31 -0.05 6.06 -7.62
N ALA A 32 -0.56 5.97 -6.39
CA ALA A 32 0.00 6.68 -5.27
C ALA A 32 1.44 6.21 -5.12
N LEU A 33 2.38 7.15 -5.06
CA LEU A 33 3.78 6.83 -4.82
C LEU A 33 3.88 6.17 -3.44
N ARG A 34 4.01 4.84 -3.41
CA ARG A 34 4.11 4.07 -2.18
C ARG A 34 5.55 3.70 -1.87
N LEU A 35 5.91 3.90 -0.61
CA LEU A 35 7.23 3.67 -0.08
C LEU A 35 7.22 2.48 0.86
N LEU A 36 8.10 1.53 0.59
CA LEU A 36 8.36 0.36 1.40
C LEU A 36 9.56 0.64 2.33
N ASN A 37 9.35 0.46 3.63
CA ASN A 37 10.44 0.49 4.61
C ASN A 37 11.27 -0.80 4.56
N VAL A 38 12.55 -0.65 4.26
CA VAL A 38 13.54 -1.74 4.15
C VAL A 38 14.53 -1.79 5.32
N GLY A 39 14.27 -1.03 6.39
CA GLY A 39 15.04 -1.03 7.64
C GLY A 39 15.72 0.31 7.94
N TYR A 40 15.80 0.67 9.23
CA TYR A 40 16.48 1.88 9.73
C TYR A 40 16.04 3.20 9.09
N GLY A 41 14.77 3.30 8.68
CA GLY A 41 14.25 4.48 8.01
C GLY A 41 14.61 4.57 6.52
N ASN A 42 15.26 3.56 5.95
CA ASN A 42 15.48 3.46 4.52
C ASN A 42 14.18 3.06 3.81
N LEU A 43 13.84 3.80 2.77
CA LEU A 43 12.60 3.66 2.01
C LEU A 43 12.92 3.40 0.54
N VAL A 44 12.12 2.55 -0.11
CA VAL A 44 12.21 2.26 -1.54
C VAL A 44 10.83 2.34 -2.16
N LEU A 45 10.72 2.60 -3.46
CA LEU A 45 9.43 2.53 -4.15
C LEU A 45 8.95 1.08 -4.21
N SER A 46 7.81 0.77 -3.58
CA SER A 46 7.24 -0.59 -3.56
C SER A 46 7.02 -1.11 -4.98
N SER A 47 6.54 -0.24 -5.88
CA SER A 47 6.25 -0.56 -7.28
C SER A 47 7.46 -0.92 -8.13
N ARG A 48 8.68 -0.65 -7.65
CA ARG A 48 9.93 -0.94 -8.37
C ARG A 48 10.57 -2.25 -7.91
N VAL A 49 10.11 -2.84 -6.81
CA VAL A 49 10.65 -4.10 -6.28
C VAL A 49 10.02 -5.25 -7.06
N ILE A 50 10.86 -5.99 -7.79
CA ILE A 50 10.43 -7.14 -8.60
C ILE A 50 10.66 -8.48 -7.90
N ALA A 51 11.57 -8.51 -6.91
CA ALA A 51 11.82 -9.70 -6.12
C ALA A 51 12.35 -9.35 -4.72
N VAL A 52 12.04 -10.22 -3.75
CA VAL A 52 12.63 -10.24 -2.41
C VAL A 52 13.19 -11.64 -2.19
N VAL A 53 14.49 -11.74 -1.92
CA VAL A 53 15.19 -13.02 -1.83
C VAL A 53 16.09 -13.10 -0.60
N ALA A 54 16.35 -14.31 -0.14
CA ALA A 54 17.20 -14.57 1.00
C ALA A 54 18.70 -14.61 0.59
N PRO A 55 19.65 -14.08 1.38
CA PRO A 55 21.02 -13.79 0.94
C PRO A 55 22.01 -14.98 1.01
N GLN A 56 21.59 -16.17 1.45
CA GLN A 56 22.53 -17.20 1.95
C GLN A 56 23.26 -17.98 0.85
N SER A 57 22.73 -18.02 -0.37
CA SER A 57 23.27 -18.88 -1.43
C SER A 57 24.43 -18.22 -2.18
N LEU A 58 25.29 -19.03 -2.82
CA LEU A 58 26.38 -18.54 -3.66
C LEU A 58 25.90 -17.64 -4.82
N PRO A 59 24.81 -17.96 -5.55
CA PRO A 59 24.24 -17.05 -6.54
C PRO A 59 23.89 -15.67 -5.98
N MET A 60 23.40 -15.59 -4.74
CA MET A 60 23.04 -14.32 -4.11
C MET A 60 24.27 -13.51 -3.70
N ARG A 61 25.35 -14.18 -3.28
CA ARG A 61 26.65 -13.52 -3.09
C ARG A 61 27.17 -12.92 -4.40
N ARG A 62 27.12 -13.70 -5.49
CA ARG A 62 27.52 -13.22 -6.83
C ARG A 62 26.67 -12.03 -7.29
N LEU A 63 25.35 -12.08 -7.10
CA LEU A 63 24.44 -10.98 -7.42
C LEU A 63 24.85 -9.68 -6.72
N ARG A 64 25.21 -9.75 -5.43
CA ARG A 64 25.67 -8.59 -4.67
C ARG A 64 27.01 -8.05 -5.17
N GLU A 65 27.96 -8.95 -5.41
CA GLU A 65 29.29 -8.59 -5.92
C GLU A 65 29.17 -7.92 -7.30
N GLU A 66 28.36 -8.47 -8.19
CA GLU A 66 28.10 -7.89 -9.51
C GLU A 66 27.45 -6.51 -9.41
N ALA A 67 26.40 -6.37 -8.58
CA ALA A 67 25.77 -5.06 -8.36
C ALA A 67 26.75 -4.05 -7.77
N SER A 68 27.64 -4.47 -6.87
CA SER A 68 28.69 -3.61 -6.30
C SER A 68 29.65 -3.14 -7.38
N ASN A 69 30.13 -4.06 -8.22
CA ASN A 69 31.06 -3.76 -9.31
C ASN A 69 30.45 -2.80 -10.35
N ARG A 70 29.13 -2.86 -10.52
CA ARG A 70 28.35 -1.99 -11.42
C ARG A 70 27.91 -0.67 -10.78
N GLY A 71 28.20 -0.43 -9.50
CA GLY A 71 27.72 0.75 -8.78
C GLY A 71 26.20 0.77 -8.56
N LYS A 72 25.57 -0.41 -8.53
CA LYS A 72 24.12 -0.64 -8.39
C LYS A 72 23.73 -1.26 -7.04
N LEU A 73 24.69 -1.53 -6.18
CA LEU A 73 24.44 -2.02 -4.83
C LEU A 73 24.08 -0.86 -3.89
N VAL A 74 22.96 -1.00 -3.18
CA VAL A 74 22.55 -0.08 -2.12
C VAL A 74 22.52 -0.85 -0.80
N ASP A 75 23.32 -0.43 0.17
CA ASP A 75 23.33 -1.05 1.49
C ASP A 75 22.43 -0.28 2.48
N ALA A 76 21.26 -0.84 2.79
CA ALA A 76 20.32 -0.30 3.77
C ALA A 76 20.40 -1.02 5.14
N THR A 77 21.47 -1.77 5.40
CA THR A 77 21.62 -2.57 6.63
C THR A 77 22.17 -1.81 7.83
N GLN A 78 22.73 -0.60 7.63
CA GLN A 78 23.44 0.18 8.65
C GLN A 78 24.51 -0.66 9.41
N GLY A 79 25.26 -1.48 8.68
CA GLY A 79 26.32 -2.35 9.26
C GLY A 79 25.79 -3.59 9.98
N ARG A 80 24.48 -3.86 9.93
CA ARG A 80 23.89 -5.09 10.49
C ARG A 80 23.95 -6.23 9.48
N ARG A 81 23.75 -7.46 9.96
CA ARG A 81 23.67 -8.64 9.08
C ARG A 81 22.59 -8.45 8.01
N THR A 82 22.96 -8.59 6.74
CA THR A 82 22.01 -8.73 5.63
C THR A 82 21.13 -9.96 5.86
N ARG A 83 19.82 -9.73 5.90
CA ARG A 83 18.81 -10.79 6.06
C ARG A 83 17.97 -10.99 4.81
N SER A 84 17.87 -9.98 3.96
CA SER A 84 17.22 -10.05 2.66
C SER A 84 17.92 -9.18 1.63
N ILE A 85 17.62 -9.48 0.37
CA ILE A 85 18.03 -8.73 -0.81
C ILE A 85 16.77 -8.39 -1.58
N LEU A 86 16.58 -7.12 -1.92
CA LEU A 86 15.53 -6.69 -2.85
C LEU A 86 16.16 -6.42 -4.21
N VAL A 87 15.49 -6.88 -5.26
CA VAL A 87 15.88 -6.62 -6.65
C VAL A 87 14.85 -5.66 -7.24
N THR A 88 15.34 -4.64 -7.92
CA THR A 88 14.49 -3.65 -8.59
C THR A 88 14.52 -3.80 -10.11
N ASP A 89 13.52 -3.25 -10.78
CA ASP A 89 13.43 -3.16 -12.25
C ASP A 89 14.55 -2.35 -12.91
N SER A 90 15.32 -1.58 -12.12
CA SER A 90 16.45 -0.75 -12.56
C SER A 90 17.80 -1.38 -12.28
N ASP A 91 17.82 -2.70 -12.04
CA ASP A 91 18.98 -3.52 -11.69
C ASP A 91 19.66 -3.14 -10.36
N HIS A 92 19.07 -2.25 -9.56
CA HIS A 92 19.58 -2.00 -8.21
C HIS A 92 19.29 -3.19 -7.31
N VAL A 93 20.31 -3.56 -6.54
CA VAL A 93 20.26 -4.61 -5.52
C VAL A 93 20.35 -3.93 -4.17
N ILE A 94 19.31 -4.09 -3.35
CA ILE A 94 19.17 -3.40 -2.08
C ILE A 94 19.32 -4.42 -0.95
N LEU A 95 20.31 -4.21 -0.09
CA LEU A 95 20.53 -5.07 1.09
C LEU A 95 19.70 -4.58 2.25
N SER A 96 18.97 -5.48 2.90
CA SER A 96 18.15 -5.15 4.06
C SER A 96 18.47 -6.05 5.25
N ALA A 97 18.38 -5.46 6.45
CA ALA A 97 18.46 -6.19 7.71
C ALA A 97 17.11 -6.81 8.14
N LEU A 98 16.04 -6.58 7.36
CA LEU A 98 14.74 -7.20 7.58
C LEU A 98 14.68 -8.56 6.92
N ASN A 99 13.88 -9.45 7.49
CA ASN A 99 13.67 -10.78 6.92
C ASN A 99 12.81 -10.68 5.64
N PRO A 100 13.02 -11.57 4.65
CA PRO A 100 12.22 -11.59 3.42
C PRO A 100 10.71 -11.62 3.69
N GLU A 101 10.27 -12.39 4.68
CA GLU A 101 8.86 -12.56 5.04
C GLU A 101 8.24 -11.26 5.57
N THR A 102 9.01 -10.46 6.32
CA THR A 102 8.57 -9.15 6.81
C THR A 102 8.34 -8.18 5.66
N ILE A 103 9.19 -8.22 4.64
CA ILE A 103 9.08 -7.36 3.46
C ILE A 103 7.90 -7.82 2.60
N ALA A 104 7.79 -9.14 2.36
CA ALA A 104 6.70 -9.73 1.61
C ALA A 104 5.34 -9.40 2.25
N ALA A 105 5.20 -9.52 3.57
CA ALA A 105 3.98 -9.14 4.28
C ALA A 105 3.59 -7.68 4.00
N ARG A 106 4.54 -6.75 4.01
CA ARG A 106 4.28 -5.32 3.72
C ARG A 106 3.87 -5.10 2.26
N LEU A 107 4.47 -5.82 1.32
CA LEU A 107 4.11 -5.76 -0.11
C LEU A 107 2.76 -6.41 -0.43
N VAL A 108 2.32 -7.40 0.36
CA VAL A 108 1.03 -8.09 0.14
C VAL A 108 -0.14 -7.32 0.74
N THR A 109 0.02 -6.75 1.95
CA THR A 109 -1.00 -5.84 2.52
C THR A 109 -1.31 -4.66 1.59
N GLU A 110 -0.32 -4.27 0.79
CA GLU A 110 -0.41 -3.25 -0.24
C GLU A 110 -1.34 -3.61 -1.43
N GLY A 111 -1.62 -4.89 -1.67
CA GLY A 111 -2.55 -5.35 -2.73
C GLY A 111 -4.04 -5.27 -2.33
N SER A 112 -4.32 -5.15 -1.04
CA SER A 112 -5.68 -5.13 -0.48
C SER A 112 -6.23 -3.73 -0.15
N GLU A 113 -5.38 -2.70 -0.13
CA GLU A 113 -5.81 -1.31 0.15
C GLU A 113 -6.23 -0.56 -1.12
N GLY A 114 -7.09 -1.21 -1.91
CA GLY A 114 -7.74 -0.65 -3.10
C GLY A 114 -9.26 -0.87 -3.15
N SER A 115 -9.85 -1.58 -2.18
CA SER A 115 -11.31 -1.70 -2.05
C SER A 115 -11.73 -1.20 -0.67
N GLY A 116 -12.46 -0.08 -0.65
CA GLY A 116 -12.98 0.50 0.57
C GLY A 116 -13.95 -0.41 1.33
N ALA A 117 -13.87 -0.26 2.67
CA ALA A 117 -14.82 -0.60 3.73
C ALA A 117 -15.23 -2.07 3.92
N PRO A 118 -14.94 -2.69 5.10
CA PRO A 118 -15.87 -3.66 5.66
C PRO A 118 -17.07 -2.88 6.24
N GLU A 119 -18.27 -3.33 5.87
CA GLU A 119 -19.57 -2.96 6.44
C GLU A 119 -19.70 -3.46 7.89
#